data_AF-A0A952FVB2-F1
#
_entry.id   AF-A0A952FVB2-F1
#
_cell.length_a   1.000
_cell.length_b   1.000
_cell.length_c   1.000
_cell.angle_alpha   90.00
_cell.angle_beta   90.00
_cell.angle_gamma   90.00
#
_symmetry.space_group_name_H-M   'P 1'
#
loop_
_entity.id
_entity.type
_entity.pdbx_description
1 polymer ?
#
loop_
_entity_poly.entity_id
_entity_poly.type
_entity_poly.pdbx_seq_one_letter_code
_entity_poly.pdbx_strand_id
1 'polypeptide(L)'
;SLIDDLSTSERALVFAWFECQAMAARDPGFAAVAADWHAVWRDAWDKVAACLLPPDAANLLYAFADGELCLHRIAWRPLLDRACLFETCAAWMRLVTDGKTGPMSLREDLRARCENPASVPWADDSPEAAIAHAAADILGQSGMGGITHRAVAAEAGLSLGVVSYHFPTAEELTRAAFAAIYGQIIRADQRPAQPLAVGAYAAGVAQLIAHPDAQANFLSLDEFTSAVARDPVLARFGGTLRYTRGRTLSRILTALPSPLAGALISSSTNGLIRQARFVAETDRKAWAETLCLKLLKRAVGAGSGA
;
A
#
# COMPACT_ATOMS: atom_id res chain seq x y z
N SER A 1 -14.61 -1.42 14.10
CA SER A 1 -15.06 -0.74 12.87
C SER A 1 -15.30 -1.81 11.82
N LEU A 2 -16.05 -1.55 10.74
CA LEU A 2 -16.27 -2.57 9.69
C LEU A 2 -14.95 -3.15 9.15
N ILE A 3 -13.93 -2.31 8.98
CA ILE A 3 -12.59 -2.72 8.52
C ILE A 3 -11.90 -3.68 9.52
N ASP A 4 -12.05 -3.44 10.83
CA ASP A 4 -11.52 -4.29 11.91
C ASP A 4 -12.22 -5.65 11.94
N ASP A 5 -13.54 -5.68 11.89
CA ASP A 5 -14.33 -6.92 11.89
C ASP A 5 -14.00 -7.76 10.64
N LEU A 6 -13.85 -7.12 9.48
CA LEU A 6 -13.43 -7.77 8.25
C LEU A 6 -12.00 -8.34 8.33
N SER A 7 -11.08 -7.63 8.99
CA SER A 7 -9.66 -8.04 9.07
C SER A 7 -9.39 -9.08 10.17
N THR A 8 -10.37 -9.32 11.06
CA THR A 8 -10.27 -10.22 12.20
C THR A 8 -11.22 -11.42 12.07
N SER A 9 -12.53 -11.18 12.06
CA SER A 9 -13.56 -12.21 12.03
C SER A 9 -13.73 -12.81 10.64
N GLU A 10 -13.75 -11.95 9.60
CA GLU A 10 -13.86 -12.37 8.19
C GLU A 10 -12.49 -12.37 7.48
N ARG A 11 -11.41 -12.58 8.24
CA ARG A 11 -10.04 -12.42 7.75
C ARG A 11 -9.76 -13.26 6.51
N ALA A 12 -10.24 -14.50 6.47
CA ALA A 12 -10.06 -15.40 5.34
C ALA A 12 -10.66 -14.82 4.04
N LEU A 13 -11.84 -14.20 4.13
CA LEU A 13 -12.52 -13.55 3.01
C LEU A 13 -11.69 -12.40 2.45
N VAL A 14 -11.16 -11.55 3.34
CA VAL A 14 -10.33 -10.41 2.94
C VAL A 14 -9.03 -10.89 2.29
N PHE A 15 -8.38 -11.93 2.84
CA PHE A 15 -7.21 -12.52 2.18
C PHE A 15 -7.52 -13.09 0.80
N ALA A 16 -8.59 -13.88 0.67
CA ALA A 16 -9.00 -14.46 -0.60
C ALA A 16 -9.27 -13.37 -1.66
N TRP A 17 -9.87 -12.25 -1.25
CA TRP A 17 -10.07 -11.10 -2.13
C TRP A 17 -8.76 -10.49 -2.63
N PHE A 18 -7.81 -10.17 -1.74
CA PHE A 18 -6.51 -9.61 -2.12
C PHE A 18 -5.68 -10.60 -2.96
N GLU A 19 -5.74 -11.90 -2.66
CA GLU A 19 -5.08 -12.94 -3.45
C GLU A 19 -5.68 -13.05 -4.84
N CYS A 20 -7.02 -13.08 -4.95
CA CYS A 20 -7.69 -13.10 -6.24
C CYS A 20 -7.30 -11.90 -7.11
N GLN A 21 -7.18 -10.71 -6.51
CA GLN A 21 -6.69 -9.53 -7.22
C GLN A 21 -5.23 -9.69 -7.66
N ALA A 22 -4.36 -10.21 -6.79
CA ALA A 22 -2.96 -10.46 -7.13
C ALA A 22 -2.82 -11.49 -8.27
N MET A 23 -3.61 -12.56 -8.25
CA MET A 23 -3.66 -13.57 -9.31
C MET A 23 -4.17 -12.99 -10.63
N ALA A 24 -5.25 -12.20 -10.60
CA ALA A 24 -5.78 -11.54 -11.79
C ALA A 24 -4.82 -10.51 -12.41
N ALA A 25 -3.77 -10.08 -11.69
CA ALA A 25 -2.74 -9.20 -12.24
C ALA A 25 -1.72 -9.96 -13.09
N ARG A 26 -1.63 -11.28 -12.90
CA ARG A 26 -0.65 -12.16 -13.57
C ARG A 26 -1.30 -13.06 -14.60
N ASP A 27 -2.52 -13.49 -14.33
CA ASP A 27 -3.26 -14.44 -15.14
C ASP A 27 -4.64 -13.87 -15.48
N PRO A 28 -4.90 -13.54 -16.77
CA PRO A 28 -6.20 -13.08 -17.25
C PRO A 28 -7.36 -14.02 -16.92
N GLY A 29 -7.11 -15.32 -16.68
CA GLY A 29 -8.11 -16.29 -16.28
C GLY A 29 -8.84 -15.94 -14.98
N PHE A 30 -8.21 -15.16 -14.09
CA PHE A 30 -8.83 -14.68 -12.84
C PHE A 30 -9.51 -13.31 -12.99
N ALA A 31 -9.48 -12.68 -14.16
CA ALA A 31 -10.01 -11.32 -14.35
C ALA A 31 -11.52 -11.22 -14.09
N ALA A 32 -12.30 -12.21 -14.56
CA ALA A 32 -13.75 -12.23 -14.38
C ALA A 32 -14.15 -12.32 -12.89
N VAL A 33 -13.59 -13.30 -12.17
CA VAL A 33 -13.87 -13.46 -10.73
C VAL A 33 -13.39 -12.25 -9.93
N ALA A 34 -12.24 -11.65 -10.27
CA ALA A 34 -11.78 -10.43 -9.61
C ALA A 34 -12.74 -9.25 -9.83
N ALA A 35 -13.33 -9.13 -11.03
CA ALA A 35 -14.32 -8.10 -11.34
C ALA A 35 -15.62 -8.31 -10.56
N ASP A 36 -16.10 -9.55 -10.45
CA ASP A 36 -17.29 -9.88 -9.65
C ASP A 36 -17.10 -9.52 -8.17
N TRP A 37 -15.95 -9.89 -7.60
CA TRP A 37 -15.59 -9.52 -6.22
C TRP A 37 -15.53 -8.00 -6.03
N HIS A 38 -14.91 -7.29 -6.96
CA HIS A 38 -14.83 -5.84 -6.90
C HIS A 38 -16.20 -5.18 -6.99
N ALA A 39 -17.12 -5.70 -7.82
CA ALA A 39 -18.49 -5.20 -7.90
C ALA A 39 -19.24 -5.35 -6.58
N VAL A 40 -19.12 -6.51 -5.92
CA VAL A 40 -19.73 -6.77 -4.60
C VAL A 40 -19.18 -5.81 -3.53
N TRP A 41 -17.86 -5.65 -3.45
CA TRP A 41 -17.24 -4.74 -2.49
C TRP A 41 -17.59 -3.28 -2.76
N ARG A 42 -17.60 -2.86 -4.03
CA ARG A 42 -17.99 -1.51 -4.42
C ARG A 42 -19.42 -1.20 -3.99
N ASP A 43 -20.38 -2.06 -4.32
CA ASP A 43 -21.78 -1.88 -3.93
C ASP A 43 -21.95 -1.81 -2.41
N ALA A 44 -21.25 -2.67 -1.66
CA ALA A 44 -21.27 -2.62 -0.20
C ALA A 44 -20.73 -1.29 0.35
N TRP A 45 -19.58 -0.81 -0.14
CA TRP A 45 -19.00 0.45 0.30
C TRP A 45 -19.80 1.67 -0.15
N ASP A 46 -20.44 1.63 -1.31
CA ASP A 46 -21.34 2.69 -1.79
C ASP A 46 -22.58 2.82 -0.88
N LYS A 47 -23.15 1.69 -0.43
CA LYS A 47 -24.25 1.68 0.56
C LYS A 47 -23.81 2.25 1.91
N VAL A 48 -22.64 1.88 2.41
CA VAL A 48 -22.08 2.46 3.63
C VAL A 48 -21.84 3.97 3.47
N ALA A 49 -21.28 4.38 2.33
CA ALA A 49 -21.03 5.78 2.03
C ALA A 49 -22.31 6.60 2.01
N ALA A 50 -23.38 6.09 1.39
CA ALA A 50 -24.68 6.76 1.33
C ALA A 50 -25.31 7.00 2.71
N CYS A 51 -24.99 6.18 3.71
CA CYS A 51 -25.48 6.35 5.08
C CYS A 51 -24.63 7.33 5.90
N LEU A 52 -23.34 7.47 5.59
CA LEU A 52 -22.37 8.15 6.47
C LEU A 52 -21.84 9.47 5.92
N LEU A 53 -21.87 9.66 4.59
CA LEU A 53 -21.19 10.75 3.91
C LEU A 53 -22.14 11.56 3.03
N PRO A 54 -21.85 12.86 2.84
CA PRO A 54 -22.56 13.62 1.83
C PRO A 54 -22.27 13.07 0.41
N PRO A 55 -23.19 13.24 -0.56
CA PRO A 55 -23.06 12.65 -1.90
C PRO A 55 -21.75 13.02 -2.61
N ASP A 56 -21.27 14.23 -2.37
CA ASP A 56 -20.03 14.77 -2.91
C ASP A 56 -18.78 14.26 -2.17
N ALA A 57 -18.86 13.37 -1.19
CA ALA A 57 -17.72 12.68 -0.59
C ALA A 57 -17.84 11.15 -0.67
N ALA A 58 -19.03 10.63 -0.97
CA ALA A 58 -19.32 9.19 -0.96
C ALA A 58 -18.34 8.35 -1.80
N ASN A 59 -18.01 8.81 -3.01
CA ASN A 59 -17.11 8.10 -3.93
C ASN A 59 -15.63 8.06 -3.49
N LEU A 60 -15.27 8.66 -2.36
CA LEU A 60 -13.92 8.58 -1.78
C LEU A 60 -13.80 7.41 -0.79
N LEU A 61 -14.91 6.90 -0.24
CA LEU A 61 -14.87 5.93 0.86
C LEU A 61 -14.24 4.61 0.45
N TYR A 62 -14.62 4.07 -0.71
CA TYR A 62 -14.12 2.75 -1.10
C TYR A 62 -12.59 2.77 -1.28
N ALA A 63 -12.03 3.82 -1.87
CA ALA A 63 -10.58 3.96 -2.04
C ALA A 63 -9.85 3.99 -0.69
N PHE A 64 -10.39 4.73 0.29
CA PHE A 64 -9.84 4.73 1.65
C PHE A 64 -9.96 3.38 2.33
N ALA A 65 -11.14 2.76 2.29
CA ALA A 65 -11.42 1.50 2.95
C ALA A 65 -10.55 0.35 2.39
N ASP A 66 -10.41 0.28 1.07
CA ASP A 66 -9.51 -0.66 0.40
C ASP A 66 -8.04 -0.44 0.83
N GLY A 67 -7.61 0.82 0.88
CA GLY A 67 -6.33 1.28 1.42
C GLY A 67 -5.99 0.75 2.81
N GLU A 68 -6.94 0.93 3.73
CA GLU A 68 -6.82 0.52 5.13
C GLU A 68 -7.02 -0.99 5.33
N LEU A 69 -7.90 -1.65 4.58
CA LEU A 69 -8.06 -3.12 4.61
C LEU A 69 -6.75 -3.81 4.23
N CYS A 70 -6.03 -3.31 3.22
CA CYS A 70 -4.74 -3.86 2.83
C CYS A 70 -3.77 -3.91 4.01
N LEU A 71 -3.66 -2.80 4.77
CA LEU A 71 -2.78 -2.73 5.94
C LEU A 71 -3.35 -3.44 7.16
N HIS A 72 -4.66 -3.34 7.42
CA HIS A 72 -5.29 -3.86 8.63
C HIS A 72 -5.35 -5.39 8.71
N ARG A 73 -5.03 -6.06 7.60
CA ARG A 73 -4.62 -7.48 7.63
C ARG A 73 -3.36 -7.71 8.45
N ILE A 74 -2.42 -6.78 8.57
CA ILE A 74 -1.23 -6.96 9.43
C ILE A 74 -1.66 -6.84 10.90
N ALA A 75 -1.65 -7.97 11.62
CA ALA A 75 -1.91 -8.04 13.06
C ALA A 75 -0.59 -7.90 13.84
N TRP A 76 -0.11 -6.67 14.03
CA TRP A 76 1.17 -6.40 14.70
C TRP A 76 1.00 -6.28 16.22
N ARG A 77 0.06 -5.44 16.65
CA ARG A 77 -0.33 -5.25 18.06
C ARG A 77 -1.85 -5.08 18.09
N PRO A 78 -2.65 -6.16 18.10
CA PRO A 78 -4.08 -6.12 17.78
C PRO A 78 -4.89 -5.03 18.50
N LEU A 79 -4.66 -4.83 19.81
CA LEU A 79 -5.35 -3.79 20.57
C LEU A 79 -4.98 -2.37 20.12
N LEU A 80 -3.69 -2.12 19.85
CA LEU A 80 -3.19 -0.83 19.37
C LEU A 80 -3.59 -0.60 17.92
N ASP A 81 -3.53 -1.65 17.09
CA ASP A 81 -3.93 -1.62 15.68
C ASP A 81 -5.41 -1.27 15.55
N ARG A 82 -6.28 -1.88 16.37
CA ARG A 82 -7.71 -1.60 16.43
C ARG A 82 -7.99 -0.16 16.88
N ALA A 83 -7.38 0.28 17.98
CA ALA A 83 -7.57 1.63 18.50
C ALA A 83 -7.10 2.69 17.49
N CYS A 84 -5.96 2.48 16.85
CA CYS A 84 -5.42 3.39 15.84
C CYS A 84 -6.26 3.40 14.56
N LEU A 85 -6.87 2.26 14.18
CA LEU A 85 -7.82 2.23 13.06
C LEU A 85 -9.07 3.06 13.37
N PHE A 86 -9.63 2.99 14.59
CA PHE A 86 -10.75 3.85 14.98
C PHE A 86 -10.41 5.34 14.85
N GLU A 87 -9.25 5.74 15.36
CA GLU A 87 -8.72 7.10 15.22
C GLU A 87 -8.55 7.50 13.75
N THR A 88 -8.02 6.60 12.92
CA THR A 88 -7.80 6.78 11.48
C THR A 88 -9.12 6.96 10.71
N CYS A 89 -10.13 6.10 10.95
CA CYS A 89 -11.45 6.23 10.33
C CYS A 89 -12.15 7.53 10.75
N ALA A 90 -12.09 7.90 12.04
CA ALA A 90 -12.67 9.14 12.53
C ALA A 90 -11.99 10.37 11.92
N ALA A 91 -10.66 10.36 11.82
CA ALA A 91 -9.90 11.44 11.19
C ALA A 91 -10.17 11.55 9.69
N TRP A 92 -10.29 10.41 8.99
CA TRP A 92 -10.64 10.40 7.58
C TRP A 92 -12.04 10.97 7.33
N MET A 93 -13.04 10.57 8.14
CA MET A 93 -14.40 11.12 8.02
C MET A 93 -14.41 12.64 8.21
N ARG A 94 -13.73 13.17 9.25
CA ARG A 94 -13.59 14.61 9.45
C ARG A 94 -12.82 15.30 8.32
N LEU A 95 -11.83 14.63 7.72
CA LEU A 95 -11.06 15.19 6.63
C LEU A 95 -11.96 15.40 5.40
N VAL A 96 -12.77 14.41 5.06
CA VAL A 96 -13.61 14.48 3.85
C VAL A 96 -14.89 15.31 4.05
N THR A 97 -15.34 15.50 5.28
CA THR A 97 -16.53 16.31 5.59
C THR A 97 -16.19 17.75 5.95
N ASP A 98 -15.23 17.95 6.86
CA ASP A 98 -14.91 19.25 7.47
C ASP A 98 -13.54 19.82 7.05
N GLY A 99 -12.75 19.07 6.28
CA GLY A 99 -11.37 19.44 5.93
C GLY A 99 -10.39 19.39 7.10
N LYS A 100 -10.71 18.65 8.16
CA LYS A 100 -9.91 18.57 9.40
C LYS A 100 -9.53 17.13 9.71
N THR A 101 -8.32 16.87 10.18
CA THR A 101 -8.00 15.53 10.72
C THR A 101 -8.43 15.36 12.18
N GLY A 102 -8.37 16.44 12.97
CA GLY A 102 -8.37 16.34 14.43
C GLY A 102 -7.07 15.71 14.95
N PRO A 103 -6.96 15.43 16.27
CA PRO A 103 -5.80 14.74 16.83
C PRO A 103 -5.73 13.29 16.31
N MET A 104 -4.51 12.81 16.01
CA MET A 104 -4.24 11.37 15.89
C MET A 104 -3.04 10.94 16.74
N SER A 105 -3.09 11.24 18.04
CA SER A 105 -1.95 11.08 18.97
C SER A 105 -1.49 9.64 19.09
N LEU A 106 -2.40 8.65 19.07
CA LEU A 106 -1.99 7.25 19.12
C LEU A 106 -1.21 6.87 17.85
N ARG A 107 -1.69 7.30 16.68
CA ARG A 107 -0.96 7.08 15.42
C ARG A 107 0.42 7.72 15.42
N GLU A 108 0.56 8.94 15.95
CA GLU A 108 1.85 9.63 16.06
C GLU A 108 2.82 8.88 16.97
N ASP A 109 2.37 8.44 18.15
CA ASP A 109 3.18 7.66 19.08
C ASP A 109 3.65 6.34 18.45
N LEU A 110 2.75 5.64 17.76
CA LEU A 110 3.08 4.38 17.08
C LEU A 110 4.02 4.61 15.90
N ARG A 111 3.84 5.71 15.15
CA ARG A 111 4.75 6.10 14.07
C ARG A 111 6.15 6.36 14.62
N ALA A 112 6.31 7.18 15.65
CA ALA A 112 7.61 7.50 16.24
C ALA A 112 8.36 6.24 16.70
N ARG A 113 7.64 5.25 17.26
CA ARG A 113 8.21 3.94 17.62
C ARG A 113 8.66 3.10 16.42
N CYS A 114 8.14 3.38 15.23
CA CYS A 114 8.41 2.65 14.00
C CYS A 114 9.28 3.44 13.00
N GLU A 115 9.70 4.67 13.33
CA GLU A 115 10.43 5.59 12.43
C GLU A 115 11.89 5.21 12.17
N ASN A 116 12.43 4.28 12.97
CA ASN A 116 13.75 3.67 12.81
C ASN A 116 13.60 2.26 12.24
N PRO A 117 13.38 2.13 10.92
CA PRO A 117 13.29 0.82 10.29
C PRO A 117 14.59 0.04 10.49
N ALA A 118 14.48 -1.27 10.75
CA ALA A 118 15.66 -2.13 10.81
C ALA A 118 16.41 -2.06 9.47
N SER A 119 17.72 -1.87 9.50
CA SER A 119 18.52 -1.93 8.28
C SER A 119 18.42 -3.32 7.66
N VAL A 120 18.49 -3.36 6.34
CA VAL A 120 18.67 -4.62 5.62
C VAL A 120 20.04 -5.19 5.99
N PRO A 121 20.20 -6.52 6.23
CA PRO A 121 21.40 -7.07 6.86
C PRO A 121 22.61 -7.21 5.92
N TRP A 122 22.55 -6.68 4.70
CA TRP A 122 23.63 -6.78 3.71
C TRP A 122 24.07 -5.42 3.19
N ALA A 123 25.34 -5.31 2.80
CA ALA A 123 25.90 -4.12 2.15
C ALA A 123 25.44 -4.06 0.69
N ASP A 124 25.26 -2.84 0.15
CA ASP A 124 24.67 -2.64 -1.18
C ASP A 124 25.42 -3.36 -2.32
N ASP A 125 26.76 -3.50 -2.22
CA ASP A 125 27.60 -4.15 -3.24
C ASP A 125 27.88 -5.65 -2.97
N SER A 126 27.13 -6.28 -2.06
CA SER A 126 27.36 -7.69 -1.68
C SER A 126 26.64 -8.69 -2.60
N PRO A 127 27.12 -9.95 -2.72
CA PRO A 127 26.37 -11.02 -3.37
C PRO A 127 24.97 -11.21 -2.77
N GLU A 128 24.82 -11.05 -1.45
CA GLU A 128 23.54 -11.12 -0.76
C GLU A 128 22.56 -10.05 -1.26
N ALA A 129 23.04 -8.82 -1.49
CA ALA A 129 22.22 -7.74 -2.04
C ALA A 129 21.77 -8.05 -3.46
N ALA A 130 22.69 -8.51 -4.31
CA ALA A 130 22.36 -8.88 -5.70
C ALA A 130 21.32 -10.01 -5.75
N ILE A 131 21.50 -11.05 -4.93
CA ILE A 131 20.56 -12.17 -4.81
C ILE A 131 19.19 -11.69 -4.31
N ALA A 132 19.16 -10.84 -3.28
CA ALA A 132 17.92 -10.34 -2.70
C ALA A 132 17.16 -9.42 -3.67
N HIS A 133 17.86 -8.58 -4.44
CA HIS A 133 17.26 -7.74 -5.48
C HIS A 133 16.69 -8.58 -6.62
N ALA A 134 17.46 -9.54 -7.13
CA ALA A 134 16.97 -10.49 -8.15
C ALA A 134 15.73 -11.28 -7.67
N ALA A 135 15.73 -11.73 -6.42
CA ALA A 135 14.57 -12.39 -5.84
C ALA A 135 13.35 -11.46 -5.70
N ALA A 136 13.55 -10.17 -5.40
CA ALA A 136 12.49 -9.17 -5.37
C ALA A 136 11.91 -8.88 -6.77
N ASP A 137 12.75 -8.84 -7.80
CA ASP A 137 12.32 -8.64 -9.19
C ASP A 137 11.49 -9.84 -9.68
N ILE A 138 11.95 -11.07 -9.41
CA ILE A 138 11.19 -12.30 -9.68
C ILE A 138 9.85 -12.30 -8.94
N LEU A 139 9.83 -11.89 -7.66
CA LEU A 139 8.59 -11.79 -6.90
C LEU A 139 7.58 -10.85 -7.59
N GLY A 140 8.02 -9.67 -8.02
CA GLY A 140 7.15 -8.72 -8.71
C GLY A 140 6.57 -9.27 -10.01
N GLN A 141 7.38 -9.99 -10.78
CA GLN A 141 6.99 -10.52 -12.09
C GLN A 141 6.16 -11.82 -11.99
N SER A 142 6.61 -12.78 -11.19
CA SER A 142 6.11 -14.16 -11.17
C SER A 142 5.43 -14.56 -9.84
N GLY A 143 5.45 -13.67 -8.84
CA GLY A 143 4.96 -13.97 -7.49
C GLY A 143 5.85 -14.95 -6.73
N MET A 144 5.42 -15.34 -5.54
CA MET A 144 6.22 -16.19 -4.63
C MET A 144 6.60 -17.54 -5.26
N GLY A 145 5.72 -18.11 -6.09
CA GLY A 145 5.98 -19.39 -6.76
C GLY A 145 7.13 -19.35 -7.78
N GLY A 146 7.52 -18.17 -8.24
CA GLY A 146 8.67 -18.00 -9.14
C GLY A 146 10.03 -18.04 -8.44
N ILE A 147 10.07 -17.87 -7.12
CA ILE A 147 11.33 -17.79 -6.36
C ILE A 147 11.95 -19.19 -6.22
N THR A 148 12.98 -19.46 -7.03
CA THR A 148 13.80 -20.67 -6.94
C THR A 148 15.27 -20.30 -7.05
N HIS A 149 16.18 -21.09 -6.48
CA HIS A 149 17.62 -20.85 -6.60
C HIS A 149 18.10 -20.71 -8.03
N ARG A 150 17.55 -21.50 -8.96
CA ARG A 150 17.91 -21.43 -10.39
C ARG A 150 17.42 -20.15 -11.04
N ALA A 151 16.17 -19.77 -10.79
CA ALA A 151 15.63 -18.52 -11.32
C ALA A 151 16.40 -17.31 -10.79
N VAL A 152 16.64 -17.27 -9.47
CA VAL A 152 17.39 -16.19 -8.82
C VAL A 152 18.85 -16.15 -9.29
N ALA A 153 19.51 -17.30 -9.46
CA ALA A 153 20.87 -17.34 -10.00
C ALA A 153 20.94 -16.76 -11.42
N ALA A 154 19.98 -17.11 -12.29
CA ALA A 154 19.90 -16.57 -13.64
C ALA A 154 19.66 -15.05 -13.63
N GLU A 155 18.69 -14.58 -12.85
CA GLU A 155 18.35 -13.16 -12.74
C GLU A 155 19.50 -12.32 -12.13
N ALA A 156 20.17 -12.84 -11.10
CA ALA A 156 21.30 -12.16 -10.46
C ALA A 156 22.60 -12.22 -11.27
N GLY A 157 22.66 -13.02 -12.35
CA GLY A 157 23.90 -13.27 -13.09
C GLY A 157 24.95 -14.04 -12.27
N LEU A 158 24.52 -14.86 -11.30
CA LEU A 158 25.38 -15.62 -10.39
C LEU A 158 25.29 -17.13 -10.65
N SER A 159 26.25 -17.90 -10.14
CA SER A 159 26.17 -19.36 -10.20
C SER A 159 25.16 -19.89 -9.17
N LEU A 160 24.53 -21.03 -9.49
CA LEU A 160 23.64 -21.72 -8.55
C LEU A 160 24.33 -22.02 -7.21
N GLY A 161 25.64 -22.34 -7.24
CA GLY A 161 26.44 -22.60 -6.04
C GLY A 161 26.59 -21.37 -5.15
N VAL A 162 26.78 -20.17 -5.72
CA VAL A 162 26.84 -18.92 -4.97
C VAL A 162 25.49 -18.64 -4.30
N VAL A 163 24.39 -18.74 -5.05
CA VAL A 163 23.05 -18.49 -4.48
C VAL A 163 22.74 -19.48 -3.36
N SER A 164 23.01 -20.77 -3.57
CA SER A 164 22.73 -21.82 -2.57
C SER A 164 23.64 -21.71 -1.33
N TYR A 165 24.83 -21.12 -1.47
CA TYR A 165 25.73 -20.86 -0.34
C TYR A 165 25.20 -19.74 0.57
N HIS A 166 24.76 -18.61 0.00
CA HIS A 166 24.26 -17.47 0.77
C HIS A 166 22.83 -17.66 1.29
N PHE A 167 21.97 -18.34 0.52
CA PHE A 167 20.58 -18.60 0.89
C PHE A 167 20.25 -20.07 0.60
N PRO A 168 20.44 -20.99 1.56
CA PRO A 168 20.24 -22.43 1.33
C PRO A 168 18.81 -22.85 0.99
N THR A 169 17.80 -22.03 1.34
CA THR A 169 16.38 -22.39 1.17
C THR A 169 15.60 -21.35 0.34
N ALA A 170 14.53 -21.80 -0.33
CA ALA A 170 13.64 -20.90 -1.07
C ALA A 170 12.89 -19.92 -0.13
N GLU A 171 12.63 -20.34 1.11
CA GLU A 171 12.06 -19.47 2.15
C GLU A 171 13.01 -18.32 2.50
N GLU A 172 14.32 -18.61 2.61
CA GLU A 172 15.32 -17.57 2.84
C GLU A 172 15.46 -16.60 1.67
N LEU A 173 15.41 -17.09 0.43
CA LEU A 173 15.34 -16.22 -0.77
C LEU A 173 14.10 -15.33 -0.75
N THR A 174 12.95 -15.89 -0.37
CA THR A 174 11.69 -15.15 -0.25
C THR A 174 11.78 -14.06 0.82
N ARG A 175 12.34 -14.38 1.99
CA ARG A 175 12.60 -13.39 3.05
C ARG A 175 13.58 -12.33 2.61
N ALA A 176 14.60 -12.68 1.82
CA ALA A 176 15.57 -11.75 1.27
C ALA A 176 14.91 -10.79 0.28
N ALA A 177 14.07 -11.30 -0.63
CA ALA A 177 13.26 -10.50 -1.55
C ALA A 177 12.45 -9.43 -0.80
N PHE A 178 11.71 -9.85 0.23
CA PHE A 178 10.91 -8.93 1.05
C PHE A 178 11.75 -7.88 1.78
N ALA A 179 12.92 -8.26 2.31
CA ALA A 179 13.83 -7.31 2.93
C ALA A 179 14.47 -6.34 1.92
N ALA A 180 14.71 -6.75 0.67
CA ALA A 180 15.12 -5.85 -0.41
C ALA A 180 14.03 -4.84 -0.77
N ILE A 181 12.77 -5.28 -0.92
CA ILE A 181 11.60 -4.42 -1.16
C ILE A 181 11.46 -3.40 -0.03
N TYR A 182 11.55 -3.87 1.22
CA TYR A 182 11.53 -2.99 2.39
C TYR A 182 12.66 -1.95 2.36
N GLY A 183 13.89 -2.38 2.03
CA GLY A 183 15.03 -1.48 1.85
C GLY A 183 14.79 -0.41 0.78
N GLN A 184 14.18 -0.76 -0.35
CA GLN A 184 13.82 0.20 -1.39
C GLN A 184 12.81 1.24 -0.89
N ILE A 185 11.78 0.82 -0.15
CA ILE A 185 10.78 1.71 0.45
C ILE A 185 11.44 2.71 1.41
N ILE A 186 12.35 2.24 2.26
CA ILE A 186 13.06 3.10 3.22
C ILE A 186 13.96 4.08 2.49
N ARG A 187 14.78 3.61 1.53
CA ARG A 187 15.69 4.47 0.77
C ARG A 187 14.92 5.54 -0.01
N ALA A 188 13.79 5.19 -0.62
CA ALA A 188 12.92 6.15 -1.30
C ALA A 188 12.41 7.22 -0.34
N ASP A 189 12.05 6.84 0.88
CA ASP A 189 11.60 7.78 1.89
C ASP A 189 12.75 8.60 2.51
N GLN A 190 13.99 8.12 2.54
CA GLN A 190 15.15 8.92 2.99
C GLN A 190 15.58 10.01 1.99
N ARG A 191 15.06 10.00 0.75
CA ARG A 191 15.38 11.04 -0.24
C ARG A 191 14.94 12.43 0.27
N PRO A 192 15.70 13.50 -0.04
CA PRO A 192 15.30 14.87 0.25
C PRO A 192 13.92 15.15 -0.32
N ALA A 193 13.01 15.65 0.53
CA ALA A 193 11.67 16.00 0.10
C ALA A 193 11.72 17.22 -0.81
N GLN A 194 11.10 17.12 -1.98
CA GLN A 194 10.86 18.25 -2.87
C GLN A 194 9.38 18.64 -2.72
N PRO A 195 9.07 19.86 -2.26
CA PRO A 195 7.69 20.30 -2.14
C PRO A 195 6.94 20.22 -3.47
N LEU A 196 5.70 19.72 -3.42
CA LEU A 196 4.82 19.60 -4.57
C LEU A 196 3.49 20.27 -4.28
N ALA A 197 2.96 20.99 -5.26
CA ALA A 197 1.59 21.46 -5.22
C ALA A 197 0.62 20.27 -5.28
N VAL A 198 -0.53 20.39 -4.61
CA VAL A 198 -1.55 19.31 -4.60
C VAL A 198 -2.00 18.90 -6.00
N GLY A 199 -2.09 19.86 -6.94
CA GLY A 199 -2.41 19.57 -8.34
C GLY A 199 -1.36 18.71 -9.02
N ALA A 200 -0.08 19.02 -8.81
CA ALA A 200 1.03 18.25 -9.36
C ALA A 200 1.09 16.83 -8.79
N TYR A 201 0.81 16.67 -7.48
CA TYR A 201 0.72 15.34 -6.87
C TYR A 201 -0.43 14.51 -7.44
N ALA A 202 -1.62 15.11 -7.61
CA ALA A 202 -2.75 14.39 -8.21
C ALA A 202 -2.48 13.98 -9.66
N ALA A 203 -1.88 14.86 -10.46
CA ALA A 203 -1.45 14.55 -11.82
C ALA A 203 -0.40 13.43 -11.84
N GLY A 204 0.54 13.42 -10.89
CA GLY A 204 1.54 12.36 -10.72
C GLY A 204 0.90 11.00 -10.38
N VAL A 205 -0.06 10.97 -9.46
CA VAL A 205 -0.84 9.76 -9.13
C VAL A 205 -1.62 9.26 -10.36
N ALA A 206 -2.22 10.17 -11.13
CA ALA A 206 -2.96 9.83 -12.33
C ALA A 206 -2.06 9.27 -13.44
N GLN A 207 -0.88 9.85 -13.64
CA GLN A 207 0.13 9.34 -14.57
C GLN A 207 0.62 7.95 -14.14
N LEU A 208 0.90 7.78 -12.85
CA LEU A 208 1.31 6.50 -12.28
C LEU A 208 0.25 5.43 -12.51
N ILE A 209 -1.02 5.72 -12.26
CA ILE A 209 -2.14 4.79 -12.47
C ILE A 209 -2.36 4.46 -13.95
N ALA A 210 -2.16 5.43 -14.83
CA ALA A 210 -2.34 5.24 -16.27
C ALA A 210 -1.16 4.52 -16.95
N HIS A 211 -0.04 4.35 -16.25
CA HIS A 211 1.11 3.63 -16.78
C HIS A 211 0.76 2.15 -17.02
N PRO A 212 1.16 1.53 -18.15
CA PRO A 212 0.87 0.12 -18.43
C PRO A 212 1.32 -0.82 -17.30
N ASP A 213 2.49 -0.57 -16.74
CA ASP A 213 3.08 -1.39 -15.68
C ASP A 213 2.62 -1.02 -14.25
N ALA A 214 1.69 -0.08 -14.10
CA ALA A 214 1.25 0.39 -12.78
C ALA A 214 0.81 -0.78 -11.89
N GLN A 215 0.01 -1.70 -12.44
CA GLN A 215 -0.51 -2.82 -11.66
C GLN A 215 0.58 -3.78 -11.20
N ALA A 216 1.56 -4.09 -12.07
CA ALA A 216 2.70 -4.92 -11.71
C ALA A 216 3.60 -4.25 -10.65
N ASN A 217 3.83 -2.94 -10.78
CA ASN A 217 4.69 -2.19 -9.84
C ASN A 217 4.12 -2.12 -8.42
N PHE A 218 2.79 -2.11 -8.26
CA PHE A 218 2.15 -2.08 -6.94
C PHE A 218 1.89 -3.47 -6.36
N LEU A 219 1.90 -4.50 -7.19
CA LEU A 219 1.70 -5.89 -6.77
C LEU A 219 2.75 -6.34 -5.75
N SER A 220 4.03 -6.00 -5.96
CA SER A 220 5.13 -6.36 -5.04
C SER A 220 4.89 -5.84 -3.62
N LEU A 221 4.35 -4.63 -3.47
CA LEU A 221 4.05 -4.05 -2.15
C LEU A 221 2.86 -4.74 -1.48
N ASP A 222 1.81 -5.07 -2.25
CA ASP A 222 0.63 -5.77 -1.73
C ASP A 222 0.96 -7.22 -1.36
N GLU A 223 1.85 -7.87 -2.10
CA GLU A 223 2.38 -9.19 -1.74
C GLU A 223 3.26 -9.14 -0.51
N PHE A 224 4.15 -8.15 -0.41
CA PHE A 224 4.94 -7.95 0.80
C PHE A 224 4.05 -7.70 2.01
N THR A 225 3.03 -6.87 1.87
CA THR A 225 2.03 -6.62 2.92
C THR A 225 1.29 -7.92 3.30
N SER A 226 0.91 -8.73 2.31
CA SER A 226 0.24 -10.02 2.52
C SER A 226 1.14 -11.04 3.22
N ALA A 227 2.43 -11.06 2.88
CA ALA A 227 3.42 -11.92 3.51
C ALA A 227 3.68 -11.50 4.96
N VAL A 228 3.87 -10.21 5.23
CA VAL A 228 3.99 -9.67 6.60
C VAL A 228 2.76 -9.98 7.44
N ALA A 229 1.57 -10.02 6.83
CA ALA A 229 0.32 -10.35 7.51
C ALA A 229 0.13 -11.85 7.80
N ARG A 230 0.98 -12.73 7.26
CA ARG A 230 0.88 -14.20 7.40
C ARG A 230 2.07 -14.83 8.11
N ASP A 231 3.26 -14.31 7.86
CA ASP A 231 4.51 -14.90 8.32
C ASP A 231 4.98 -14.24 9.62
N PRO A 232 5.03 -14.98 10.75
CA PRO A 232 5.54 -14.48 12.03
C PRO A 232 6.96 -13.90 11.94
N VAL A 233 7.78 -14.42 11.03
CA VAL A 233 9.16 -13.97 10.82
C VAL A 233 9.20 -12.56 10.22
N LEU A 234 8.27 -12.26 9.32
CA LEU A 234 8.14 -10.95 8.68
C LEU A 234 7.35 -9.95 9.53
N ALA A 235 6.67 -10.40 10.60
CA ALA A 235 5.87 -9.56 11.49
C ALA A 235 6.64 -8.37 12.08
N ARG A 236 7.97 -8.45 12.18
CA ARG A 236 8.85 -7.33 12.59
C ARG A 236 8.71 -6.09 11.71
N PHE A 237 8.32 -6.25 10.44
CA PHE A 237 8.09 -5.14 9.50
C PHE A 237 6.70 -4.52 9.63
N GLY A 238 5.79 -5.18 10.35
CA GLY A 238 4.38 -4.80 10.44
C GLY A 238 4.16 -3.38 10.99
N GLY A 239 4.86 -3.02 12.06
CA GLY A 239 4.79 -1.67 12.64
C GLY A 239 5.19 -0.59 11.63
N THR A 240 6.32 -0.76 10.93
CA THR A 240 6.77 0.19 9.90
C THR A 240 5.75 0.30 8.78
N LEU A 241 5.34 -0.82 8.16
CA LEU A 241 4.38 -0.79 7.04
C LEU A 241 3.06 -0.08 7.40
N ARG A 242 2.57 -0.30 8.63
CA ARG A 242 1.33 0.33 9.11
C ARG A 242 1.51 1.83 9.40
N TYR A 243 2.52 2.18 10.20
CA TYR A 243 2.55 3.47 10.88
C TYR A 243 3.45 4.53 10.21
N THR A 244 4.43 4.13 9.39
CA THR A 244 5.22 5.11 8.61
C THR A 244 4.58 5.45 7.27
N ARG A 245 3.43 4.84 6.91
CA ARG A 245 2.67 5.22 5.72
C ARG A 245 2.33 6.72 5.74
N GLY A 246 2.49 7.34 4.58
CA GLY A 246 2.24 8.77 4.37
C GLY A 246 3.38 9.70 4.83
N ARG A 247 4.47 9.18 5.42
CA ARG A 247 5.60 10.00 5.87
C ARG A 247 6.23 10.80 4.73
N THR A 248 6.37 10.21 3.54
CA THR A 248 6.83 10.92 2.34
C THR A 248 5.86 12.02 1.96
N LEU A 249 4.57 11.68 1.83
CA LEU A 249 3.51 12.63 1.44
C LEU A 249 3.47 13.85 2.35
N SER A 250 3.59 13.64 3.67
CA SER A 250 3.59 14.73 4.65
C SER A 250 4.78 15.68 4.52
N ARG A 251 5.90 15.25 3.94
CA ARG A 251 7.06 16.10 3.68
C ARG A 251 6.97 16.81 2.32
N ILE A 252 6.39 16.17 1.31
CA ILE A 252 6.27 16.76 -0.04
C ILE A 252 5.03 17.66 -0.19
N LEU A 253 3.92 17.37 0.50
CA LEU A 253 2.69 18.18 0.46
C LEU A 253 2.63 19.08 1.70
N THR A 254 3.40 20.17 1.68
CA THR A 254 3.54 21.09 2.83
C THR A 254 2.26 21.82 3.21
N ALA A 255 1.28 21.88 2.30
CA ALA A 255 -0.01 22.52 2.54
C ALA A 255 -0.98 21.64 3.37
N LEU A 256 -0.63 20.39 3.65
CA LEU A 256 -1.50 19.50 4.42
C LEU A 256 -1.73 20.01 5.86
N PRO A 257 -2.94 19.82 6.42
CA PRO A 257 -3.31 20.36 7.73
C PRO A 257 -2.59 19.65 8.89
N SER A 258 -1.99 18.49 8.62
CA SER A 258 -1.18 17.74 9.57
C SER A 258 -0.30 16.72 8.84
N PRO A 259 0.82 16.27 9.44
CA PRO A 259 1.59 15.11 8.97
C PRO A 259 0.79 13.81 8.94
N LEU A 260 -0.41 13.80 9.50
CA LEU A 260 -1.31 12.67 9.55
C LEU A 260 -2.26 12.64 8.34
N ALA A 261 -2.62 13.80 7.78
CA ALA A 261 -3.35 13.87 6.53
C ALA A 261 -2.59 13.13 5.40
N GLY A 262 -1.25 13.15 5.40
CA GLY A 262 -0.45 12.38 4.45
C GLY A 262 -0.66 10.87 4.56
N ALA A 263 -0.93 10.33 5.75
CA ALA A 263 -1.26 8.91 5.91
C ALA A 263 -2.65 8.59 5.33
N LEU A 264 -3.63 9.44 5.60
CA LEU A 264 -5.00 9.29 5.10
C LEU A 264 -5.05 9.37 3.56
N ILE A 265 -4.31 10.32 2.98
CA ILE A 265 -4.15 10.46 1.53
C ILE A 265 -3.43 9.24 0.96
N SER A 266 -2.33 8.81 1.58
CA SER A 266 -1.57 7.64 1.11
C SER A 266 -2.40 6.35 1.12
N SER A 267 -3.23 6.12 2.15
CA SER A 267 -4.14 4.97 2.16
C SER A 267 -5.17 5.06 1.04
N SER A 268 -5.76 6.25 0.85
CA SER A 268 -6.75 6.46 -0.20
C SER A 268 -6.16 6.32 -1.60
N THR A 269 -4.97 6.87 -1.87
CA THR A 269 -4.31 6.75 -3.18
C THR A 269 -3.88 5.31 -3.48
N ASN A 270 -3.40 4.55 -2.48
CA ASN A 270 -3.12 3.13 -2.67
C ASN A 270 -4.38 2.32 -3.02
N GLY A 271 -5.54 2.66 -2.43
CA GLY A 271 -6.80 2.04 -2.84
C GLY A 271 -7.24 2.44 -4.25
N LEU A 272 -7.03 3.69 -4.67
CA LEU A 272 -7.27 4.10 -6.06
C LEU A 272 -6.43 3.28 -7.05
N ILE A 273 -5.17 3.05 -6.73
CA ILE A 273 -4.24 2.29 -7.56
C ILE A 273 -4.74 0.85 -7.77
N ARG A 274 -5.16 0.17 -6.70
CA ARG A 274 -5.74 -1.18 -6.80
C ARG A 274 -7.05 -1.19 -7.58
N GLN A 275 -7.92 -0.21 -7.37
CA GLN A 275 -9.21 -0.14 -8.05
C GLN A 275 -9.11 0.23 -9.54
N ALA A 276 -8.02 0.88 -9.96
CA ALA A 276 -7.84 1.35 -11.34
C ALA A 276 -7.94 0.24 -12.38
N ARG A 277 -7.60 -0.99 -12.03
CA ARG A 277 -7.71 -2.14 -12.93
C ARG A 277 -9.14 -2.41 -13.42
N PHE A 278 -10.14 -2.01 -12.61
CA PHE A 278 -11.56 -2.16 -12.91
C PHE A 278 -12.16 -0.92 -13.59
N VAL A 279 -11.29 0.04 -13.96
CA VAL A 279 -11.63 1.22 -14.75
C VAL A 279 -11.09 1.01 -16.16
N ALA A 280 -11.88 1.38 -17.16
CA ALA A 280 -11.46 1.33 -18.55
C ALA A 280 -10.16 2.10 -18.75
N GLU A 281 -9.23 1.54 -19.52
CA GLU A 281 -7.88 2.09 -19.67
C GLU A 281 -7.87 3.54 -20.15
N THR A 282 -8.79 3.88 -21.07
CA THR A 282 -9.00 5.25 -21.58
C THR A 282 -9.41 6.26 -20.51
N ASP A 283 -10.03 5.79 -19.42
CA ASP A 283 -10.63 6.65 -18.40
C ASP A 283 -9.78 6.71 -17.12
N ARG A 284 -8.85 5.75 -16.93
CA ARG A 284 -8.05 5.58 -15.70
C ARG A 284 -7.39 6.87 -15.24
N LYS A 285 -6.75 7.60 -16.16
CA LYS A 285 -6.04 8.84 -15.85
C LYS A 285 -7.00 9.90 -15.30
N ALA A 286 -8.07 10.20 -16.04
CA ALA A 286 -9.04 11.22 -15.65
C ALA A 286 -9.78 10.85 -14.36
N TRP A 287 -10.14 9.58 -14.21
CA TRP A 287 -10.77 9.03 -13.01
C TRP A 287 -9.88 9.20 -11.77
N ALA A 288 -8.61 8.79 -11.86
CA ALA A 288 -7.66 8.87 -10.76
C ALA A 288 -7.37 10.33 -10.37
N GLU A 289 -7.14 11.19 -11.37
CA GLU A 289 -6.88 12.62 -11.14
C GLU A 289 -8.06 13.29 -10.44
N THR A 290 -9.28 13.01 -10.90
CA THR A 290 -10.52 13.57 -10.33
C THR A 290 -10.67 13.20 -8.86
N LEU A 291 -10.55 11.91 -8.51
CA LEU A 291 -10.73 11.45 -7.13
C LEU A 291 -9.58 11.91 -6.22
N CYS A 292 -8.34 11.90 -6.71
CA CYS A 292 -7.18 12.36 -5.96
C CYS A 292 -7.27 13.88 -5.67
N LEU A 293 -7.57 14.70 -6.68
CA LEU A 293 -7.79 16.14 -6.50
C LEU A 293 -8.93 16.43 -5.53
N LYS A 294 -10.03 15.67 -5.65
CA LYS A 294 -11.20 15.84 -4.77
C LYS A 294 -10.84 15.59 -3.31
N LEU A 295 -10.06 14.56 -3.01
CA LEU A 295 -9.55 14.29 -1.66
C LEU A 295 -8.60 15.39 -1.18
N LEU A 296 -7.64 15.79 -2.02
CA LEU A 296 -6.63 16.79 -1.65
C LEU A 296 -7.24 18.17 -1.41
N LYS A 297 -8.18 18.62 -2.24
CA LYS A 297 -8.87 19.91 -2.06
C LYS A 297 -9.63 19.97 -0.74
N ARG A 298 -10.20 18.84 -0.29
CA ARG A 298 -10.81 18.73 1.05
C ARG A 298 -9.77 18.83 2.14
N ALA A 299 -8.62 18.19 1.97
CA ALA A 299 -7.55 18.22 2.96
C ALA A 299 -6.95 19.62 3.16
N VAL A 300 -6.74 20.39 2.10
CA VAL A 300 -6.06 21.71 2.17
C VAL A 300 -7.05 22.88 2.31
N GLY A 301 -8.36 22.61 2.27
CA GLY A 301 -9.43 23.61 2.25
C GLY A 301 -9.50 24.38 0.92
N ALA A 302 -10.64 25.01 0.64
CA ALA A 302 -10.89 25.71 -0.64
C ALA A 302 -10.07 27.00 -0.86
N GLY A 303 -9.20 27.39 0.08
CA GLY A 303 -8.50 28.69 0.10
C GLY A 303 -7.00 28.67 -0.24
N SER A 304 -6.44 27.53 -0.64
CA SER A 304 -4.98 27.31 -0.77
C SER A 304 -4.54 26.99 -2.21
N GLY A 305 -5.40 27.26 -3.18
CA GLY A 305 -5.11 27.16 -4.61
C GLY A 305 -5.07 28.55 -5.26
N ALA A 306 -4.01 29.30 -5.01
CA ALA A 306 -3.56 30.42 -5.84
C ALA A 306 -2.05 30.28 -6.03
#